data_AF-F2NCK2-F1
#
_entry.id   AF-F2NCK2-F1
#
_cell.length_a   1.000
_cell.length_b   1.000
_cell.length_c   1.000
_cell.angle_alpha   90.00
_cell.angle_beta   90.00
_cell.angle_gamma   90.00
#
_symmetry.space_group_name_H-M   'P 1'
#
loop_
_entity.id
_entity.type
_entity.pdbx_description
1 polymer ?
#
loop_
_entity_poly.entity_id
_entity_poly.type
_entity_poly.pdbx_seq_one_letter_code
_entity_poly.pdbx_strand_id
1 'polypeptide(L)'
;MTDTEEKGFTVKDRRFFQQSEEEKERLREESRQREEARATYEAEAAKPADAAKSQTGTPLPEINFASFIMSLGTSVFIHLGDAPHPETGKSDKDMSLAKQTIDLLGLLREKTRNNLTSEEENLFDNLLYDLRMRYVREVTKSGGA
;
A
#
# COMPACT_ATOMS: atom_id res chain seq x y z
N MET A 1 -30.28 35.94 4.68
CA MET A 1 -28.92 36.14 4.14
C MET A 1 -28.22 37.08 5.09
N THR A 2 -27.30 36.58 5.91
CA THR A 2 -26.56 37.36 6.91
C THR A 2 -25.12 37.47 6.44
N ASP A 3 -24.74 38.67 5.98
CA ASP A 3 -23.39 39.04 5.61
C ASP A 3 -22.43 38.80 6.78
N THR A 4 -21.41 37.98 6.53
CA THR A 4 -20.31 37.75 7.46
C THR A 4 -19.16 38.63 7.00
N GLU A 5 -19.03 39.82 7.60
CA GLU A 5 -17.88 40.70 7.34
C GLU A 5 -16.60 40.03 7.88
N GLU A 6 -15.75 39.54 6.98
CA GLU A 6 -14.38 39.13 7.29
C GLU A 6 -13.55 40.35 7.70
N LYS A 7 -13.48 40.62 9.01
CA LYS A 7 -12.58 41.62 9.57
C LYS A 7 -11.13 41.15 9.39
N GLY A 8 -10.49 41.61 8.31
CA GLY A 8 -9.07 41.41 8.07
C GLY A 8 -8.21 41.97 9.21
N PHE A 9 -7.33 41.14 9.77
CA PHE A 9 -6.39 41.55 10.81
C PHE A 9 -5.15 42.16 10.16
N THR A 10 -4.83 43.42 10.48
CA THR A 10 -3.57 44.03 10.05
C THR A 10 -2.48 43.69 11.07
N VAL A 11 -1.64 42.70 10.76
CA VAL A 11 -0.48 42.36 11.57
C VAL A 11 0.61 43.41 11.36
N LYS A 12 0.59 44.46 12.19
CA LYS A 12 1.65 45.47 12.21
C LYS A 12 2.81 44.97 13.07
N ASP A 13 3.73 44.25 12.46
CA ASP A 13 4.96 43.79 13.11
C ASP A 13 5.81 45.01 13.52
N ARG A 14 6.02 45.16 14.82
CA ARG A 14 6.75 46.30 15.41
C ARG A 14 8.28 46.15 15.28
N ARG A 15 8.79 44.96 14.96
CA ARG A 15 10.22 44.68 14.72
C ARG A 15 10.66 45.19 13.36
N PHE A 16 9.78 45.08 12.37
CA PHE A 16 9.99 45.60 11.01
C PHE A 16 10.16 47.13 10.95
N PHE A 17 9.79 47.86 12.01
CA PHE A 17 9.88 49.33 12.05
C PHE A 17 11.19 49.85 12.67
N GLN A 18 11.93 49.02 13.41
CA GLN A 18 13.21 49.39 14.06
C GLN A 18 14.45 48.96 13.26
N GLN A 19 14.27 48.15 12.22
CA GLN A 19 15.34 47.68 11.34
C GLN A 19 15.75 48.76 10.34
N SER A 20 17.03 48.79 9.97
CA SER A 20 17.53 49.69 8.93
C SER A 20 16.89 49.35 7.58
N GLU A 21 16.80 50.32 6.67
CA GLU A 21 16.23 50.08 5.33
C GLU A 21 16.97 48.94 4.60
N GLU A 22 18.28 48.79 4.84
CA GLU A 22 19.10 47.68 4.31
C GLU A 22 18.66 46.30 4.82
N GLU A 23 18.19 46.19 6.06
CA GLU A 23 17.78 44.92 6.65
C GLU A 23 16.36 44.53 6.19
N LYS A 24 15.50 45.53 5.94
CA LYS A 24 14.18 45.32 5.31
C LYS A 24 14.31 44.87 3.85
N GLU A 25 15.25 45.42 3.11
CA GLU A 25 15.54 44.99 1.74
C GLU A 25 16.04 43.55 1.70
N ARG A 26 16.97 43.17 2.59
CA ARG A 26 17.46 41.78 2.71
C ARG A 26 16.34 40.78 3.00
N LEU A 27 15.45 41.08 3.93
CA LEU A 27 14.33 40.20 4.27
C LEU A 27 13.33 40.07 3.11
N ARG A 28 13.09 41.14 2.35
CA ARG A 28 12.24 41.11 1.15
C ARG A 28 12.89 40.29 0.03
N GLU A 29 14.20 40.44 -0.17
CA GLU A 29 14.98 39.66 -1.13
C GLU A 29 14.93 38.16 -0.79
N GLU A 30 15.14 37.80 0.47
CA GLU A 30 15.12 36.42 0.98
C GLU A 30 13.73 35.79 0.84
N SER A 31 12.68 36.58 1.09
CA SER A 31 11.28 36.16 0.89
C SER A 31 10.98 35.85 -0.58
N ARG A 32 11.42 36.72 -1.50
CA ARG A 32 11.23 36.52 -2.95
C ARG A 32 12.00 35.31 -3.46
N GLN A 33 13.24 35.13 -3.03
CA GLN A 33 14.05 33.95 -3.38
C GLN A 33 13.40 32.66 -2.89
N ARG A 34 12.79 32.67 -1.69
CA ARG A 34 12.09 31.51 -1.12
C ARG A 34 10.79 31.19 -1.86
N GLU A 35 10.06 32.20 -2.33
CA GLU A 35 8.88 32.01 -3.18
C GLU A 35 9.25 31.49 -4.57
N GLU A 36 10.32 32.01 -5.18
CA GLU A 36 10.82 31.55 -6.48
C GLU A 36 11.35 30.11 -6.42
N ALA A 37 12.07 29.74 -5.35
CA ALA A 37 12.52 28.37 -5.09
C ALA A 37 11.34 27.41 -4.88
N ARG A 38 10.26 27.88 -4.26
CA ARG A 38 9.05 27.08 -4.05
C ARG A 38 8.24 26.90 -5.34
N ALA A 39 8.12 27.96 -6.13
CA ALA A 39 7.44 27.93 -7.42
C ALA A 39 8.16 27.03 -8.43
N THR A 40 9.49 27.01 -8.42
CA THR A 40 10.29 26.09 -9.24
C THR A 40 10.12 24.62 -8.80
N TYR A 41 10.12 24.34 -7.50
CA TYR A 41 9.87 23.01 -6.96
C TYR A 41 8.44 22.50 -7.28
N GLU A 42 7.43 23.35 -7.13
CA GLU A 42 6.03 23.00 -7.44
C GLU A 42 5.81 22.82 -8.95
N ALA A 43 6.48 23.60 -9.81
CA ALA A 43 6.45 23.43 -11.26
C ALA A 43 7.18 22.16 -11.74
N GLU A 44 8.23 21.73 -11.02
CA GLU A 44 8.96 20.50 -11.34
C GLU A 44 8.23 19.25 -10.85
N ALA A 45 7.53 19.33 -9.71
CA ALA A 45 6.67 18.26 -9.18
C ALA A 45 5.35 18.09 -9.95
N ALA A 46 4.88 19.12 -10.67
CA ALA A 46 3.64 19.08 -11.46
C ALA A 46 3.82 18.51 -12.88
N LYS A 47 5.03 18.08 -13.26
CA LYS A 47 5.24 17.38 -14.54
C LYS A 47 4.65 15.97 -14.43
N PRO A 48 3.66 15.58 -15.27
CA PRO A 48 3.14 14.23 -15.24
C PRO A 48 4.26 13.26 -15.62
N ALA A 49 4.50 12.26 -14.76
CA ALA A 49 5.42 11.15 -14.99
C ALA A 49 4.92 10.16 -16.06
N ASP A 50 4.23 10.64 -17.11
CA ASP A 50 3.65 9.82 -18.19
C ASP A 50 4.53 9.85 -19.46
N ALA A 51 5.85 9.98 -19.31
CA ALA A 51 6.81 9.94 -20.42
C ALA A 51 7.81 8.78 -20.33
N ALA A 52 7.45 7.70 -19.62
CA ALA A 52 8.24 6.46 -19.55
C ALA A 52 7.43 5.21 -19.98
N LYS A 53 6.42 5.36 -20.85
CA LYS A 53 5.80 4.22 -21.55
C LYS A 53 6.59 3.87 -22.81
N SER A 54 7.81 3.38 -22.61
CA SER A 54 8.58 2.70 -23.66
C SER A 54 8.24 1.20 -23.64
N GLN A 55 7.29 0.82 -24.48
CA GLN A 55 7.11 -0.48 -25.15
C GLN A 55 7.60 -1.75 -24.41
N THR A 56 6.67 -2.50 -23.79
CA THR A 56 6.49 -3.97 -23.87
C THR A 56 5.45 -4.42 -22.81
N GLY A 57 4.43 -5.16 -23.23
CA GLY A 57 3.48 -5.82 -22.34
C GLY A 57 2.14 -5.10 -22.20
N THR A 58 1.05 -5.83 -22.43
CA THR A 58 -0.27 -5.53 -21.86
C THR A 58 -0.08 -5.12 -20.40
N PRO A 59 -0.66 -4.00 -19.92
CA PRO A 59 -0.54 -3.64 -18.51
C PRO A 59 -1.07 -4.82 -17.69
N LEU A 60 -0.20 -5.41 -16.88
CA LEU A 60 -0.59 -6.47 -15.96
C LEU A 60 -1.72 -5.92 -15.09
N PRO A 61 -2.81 -6.68 -14.89
CA PRO A 61 -3.91 -6.23 -14.06
C PRO A 61 -3.39 -5.84 -12.68
N GLU A 62 -3.89 -4.73 -12.14
CA GLU A 62 -3.48 -4.27 -10.81
C GLU A 62 -3.77 -5.36 -9.79
N ILE A 63 -2.74 -5.75 -9.04
CA ILE A 63 -2.89 -6.70 -7.95
C ILE A 63 -3.53 -5.96 -6.78
N ASN A 64 -4.71 -6.41 -6.36
CA ASN A 64 -5.35 -5.94 -5.14
C ASN A 64 -5.12 -6.95 -4.01
N PHE A 65 -5.46 -6.56 -2.78
CA PHE A 65 -5.21 -7.40 -1.62
C PHE A 65 -5.93 -8.76 -1.71
N ALA A 66 -7.18 -8.76 -2.17
CA ALA A 66 -7.97 -9.97 -2.39
C ALA A 66 -7.31 -10.93 -3.39
N SER A 67 -6.86 -10.44 -4.55
CA SER A 67 -6.20 -11.28 -5.56
C SER A 67 -4.85 -11.79 -5.07
N PHE A 68 -4.13 -11.00 -4.28
CA PHE A 68 -2.88 -11.43 -3.65
C PHE A 68 -3.10 -12.58 -2.67
N ILE A 69 -3.99 -12.46 -1.69
CA ILE A 69 -4.23 -13.52 -0.70
C ILE A 69 -4.82 -14.79 -1.35
N MET A 70 -5.65 -14.64 -2.39
CA MET A 70 -6.18 -15.77 -3.16
C MET A 70 -5.08 -16.51 -3.93
N SER A 71 -4.08 -15.80 -4.45
CA SER A 71 -2.94 -16.45 -5.11
C SER A 71 -2.11 -17.29 -4.13
N LEU A 72 -1.87 -16.78 -2.91
CA LEU A 72 -1.23 -17.54 -1.84
C LEU A 72 -2.08 -18.75 -1.41
N GLY A 73 -3.40 -18.60 -1.27
CA GLY A 73 -4.30 -19.71 -0.97
C GLY A 73 -4.27 -20.80 -2.06
N THR A 74 -4.17 -20.41 -3.33
CA THR A 74 -4.02 -21.34 -4.45
C THR A 74 -2.70 -22.12 -4.37
N SER A 75 -1.60 -21.46 -3.99
CA SER A 75 -0.33 -22.14 -3.72
C SER A 75 -0.46 -23.19 -2.61
N VAL A 76 -1.22 -22.92 -1.55
CA VAL A 76 -1.50 -23.93 -0.52
C VAL A 76 -2.23 -25.14 -1.11
N PHE A 77 -3.24 -24.94 -1.96
CA PHE A 77 -3.93 -26.07 -2.60
C PHE A 77 -3.01 -26.91 -3.48
N ILE A 78 -2.09 -26.27 -4.20
CA ILE A 78 -1.07 -26.97 -4.99
C ILE A 78 -0.17 -27.82 -4.07
N HIS A 79 0.34 -27.22 -2.98
CA HIS A 79 1.19 -27.93 -2.02
C HIS A 79 0.44 -29.06 -1.28
N LEU A 80 -0.86 -28.96 -1.09
CA LEU A 80 -1.70 -30.04 -0.53
C LEU A 80 -1.95 -31.18 -1.54
N GLY A 81 -1.65 -30.99 -2.83
CA GLY A 81 -1.95 -31.92 -3.91
C GLY A 81 -3.39 -31.86 -4.42
N ASP A 82 -4.17 -30.86 -3.97
CA ASP A 82 -5.56 -30.60 -4.40
C ASP A 82 -5.63 -29.98 -5.80
N ALA A 83 -4.51 -29.43 -6.29
CA ALA A 83 -4.40 -28.82 -7.62
C ALA A 83 -3.06 -29.17 -8.29
N PRO A 84 -3.04 -29.44 -9.61
CA PRO A 84 -1.80 -29.71 -10.33
C PRO A 84 -0.94 -28.44 -10.41
N HIS A 85 0.38 -28.59 -10.28
CA HIS A 85 1.29 -27.47 -10.43
C HIS A 85 1.24 -26.93 -11.87
N PRO A 86 1.04 -25.62 -12.10
CA PRO A 86 0.82 -25.06 -13.43
C PRO A 86 2.02 -25.21 -14.37
N GLU A 87 3.24 -25.22 -13.84
CA GLU A 87 4.47 -25.35 -14.66
C GLU A 87 4.90 -26.79 -14.95
N THR A 88 4.69 -27.71 -14.00
CA THR A 88 5.20 -29.09 -14.13
C THR A 88 4.10 -30.10 -14.46
N GLY A 89 2.83 -29.72 -14.27
CA GLY A 89 1.67 -30.60 -14.40
C GLY A 89 1.59 -31.70 -13.33
N LYS A 90 2.52 -31.72 -12.37
CA LYS A 90 2.60 -32.73 -11.31
C LYS A 90 1.87 -32.25 -10.06
N SER A 91 1.18 -33.16 -9.40
CA SER A 91 0.60 -32.92 -8.08
C SER A 91 1.56 -33.47 -7.03
N ASP A 92 2.64 -32.72 -6.78
CA ASP A 92 3.63 -33.09 -5.76
C ASP A 92 3.19 -32.50 -4.41
N LYS A 93 2.77 -33.39 -3.52
CA LYS A 93 2.25 -33.04 -2.21
C LYS A 93 3.40 -32.72 -1.25
N ASP A 94 3.49 -31.46 -0.83
CA ASP A 94 4.45 -30.97 0.16
C ASP A 94 3.73 -30.31 1.34
N MET A 95 3.58 -31.08 2.41
CA MET A 95 2.93 -30.62 3.64
C MET A 95 3.73 -29.56 4.40
N SER A 96 5.05 -29.55 4.25
CA SER A 96 5.90 -28.58 4.93
C SER A 96 5.70 -27.20 4.30
N LEU A 97 5.69 -27.14 2.96
CA LEU A 97 5.41 -25.90 2.23
C LEU A 97 3.97 -25.42 2.45
N ALA A 98 2.98 -26.33 2.41
CA ALA A 98 1.59 -25.96 2.70
C ALA A 98 1.47 -25.31 4.09
N LYS A 99 2.09 -25.91 5.12
CA LYS A 99 2.10 -25.35 6.48
C LYS A 99 2.77 -23.98 6.53
N GLN A 100 3.95 -23.85 5.92
CA GLN A 100 4.69 -22.59 5.91
C GLN A 100 3.89 -21.45 5.28
N THR A 101 3.20 -21.71 4.17
CA THR A 101 2.36 -20.71 3.50
C THR A 101 1.12 -20.35 4.34
N ILE A 102 0.51 -21.32 5.04
CA ILE A 102 -0.60 -21.05 5.98
C ILE A 102 -0.11 -20.21 7.17
N ASP A 103 1.07 -20.49 7.72
CA ASP A 103 1.66 -19.73 8.81
C ASP A 103 1.99 -18.30 8.36
N LEU A 104 2.51 -18.13 7.14
CA LEU A 104 2.74 -16.82 6.53
C LEU A 104 1.44 -16.02 6.37
N LEU A 105 0.37 -16.66 5.88
CA LEU A 105 -0.96 -16.03 5.81
C LEU A 105 -1.46 -15.62 7.20
N GLY A 106 -1.21 -16.45 8.22
CA GLY A 106 -1.53 -16.12 9.62
C GLY A 106 -0.77 -14.89 10.12
N LEU A 107 0.53 -14.83 9.84
CA LEU A 107 1.37 -13.67 10.19
C LEU A 107 0.90 -12.41 9.46
N LEU A 108 0.60 -12.51 8.16
CA LEU A 108 0.10 -11.40 7.37
C LEU A 108 -1.22 -10.87 7.95
N ARG A 109 -2.15 -11.76 8.32
CA ARG A 109 -3.41 -11.37 8.94
C ARG A 109 -3.21 -10.57 10.23
N GLU A 110 -2.24 -10.97 11.06
CA GLU A 110 -1.90 -10.23 12.28
C GLU A 110 -1.30 -8.85 11.94
N LYS A 111 -0.38 -8.79 10.96
CA LYS A 111 0.30 -7.56 10.57
C LYS A 111 -0.57 -6.57 9.81
N THR A 112 -1.64 -7.03 9.15
CA THR A 112 -2.58 -6.17 8.43
C THR A 112 -3.82 -5.81 9.24
N ARG A 113 -3.89 -6.22 10.51
CA ARG A 113 -5.02 -5.89 11.40
C ARG A 113 -5.22 -4.37 11.49
N ASN A 114 -6.47 -3.94 11.41
CA ASN A 114 -6.91 -2.53 11.36
C ASN A 114 -6.54 -1.77 10.08
N ASN A 115 -5.99 -2.45 9.06
CA ASN A 115 -5.70 -1.87 7.75
C ASN A 115 -6.52 -2.52 6.62
N LEU A 116 -7.48 -3.37 6.98
CA LEU A 116 -8.37 -4.08 6.05
C LEU A 116 -9.75 -3.43 6.05
N THR A 117 -10.40 -3.44 4.89
CA THR A 117 -11.85 -3.22 4.79
C THR A 117 -12.60 -4.40 5.41
N SER A 118 -13.86 -4.22 5.80
CA SER A 118 -14.68 -5.31 6.35
C SER A 118 -14.83 -6.49 5.38
N GLU A 119 -14.81 -6.24 4.08
CA GLU A 119 -14.89 -7.29 3.05
C GLU A 119 -13.59 -8.10 2.98
N GLU A 120 -12.44 -7.43 2.97
CA GLU A 120 -11.12 -8.08 2.99
C GLU A 120 -10.88 -8.85 4.28
N GLU A 121 -11.33 -8.32 5.41
CA GLU A 121 -11.26 -8.99 6.71
C GLU A 121 -12.04 -10.31 6.71
N ASN A 122 -13.31 -10.27 6.29
CA ASN A 122 -14.13 -11.47 6.18
C ASN A 122 -13.55 -12.47 5.16
N LEU A 123 -13.07 -11.99 4.01
CA LEU A 123 -12.45 -12.85 2.99
C LEU A 123 -11.22 -13.57 3.56
N PHE A 124 -10.34 -12.82 4.23
CA PHE A 124 -9.10 -13.37 4.77
C PHE A 124 -9.38 -14.37 5.90
N ASP A 125 -10.30 -14.07 6.81
CA ASP A 125 -10.63 -14.98 7.91
C ASP A 125 -11.25 -16.29 7.42
N ASN A 126 -12.17 -16.21 6.43
CA ASN A 126 -12.75 -17.40 5.80
C ASN A 126 -11.70 -18.23 5.06
N LEU A 127 -10.83 -17.57 4.27
CA LEU A 127 -9.76 -18.25 3.55
C LEU A 127 -8.81 -18.98 4.52
N LEU A 128 -8.37 -18.30 5.58
CA LEU A 128 -7.44 -18.85 6.57
C LEU A 128 -8.05 -20.06 7.30
N TYR A 129 -9.35 -19.97 7.65
CA TYR A 129 -10.09 -21.08 8.26
C TYR A 129 -10.13 -22.29 7.33
N ASP A 130 -10.54 -22.11 6.08
CA ASP A 130 -10.68 -23.20 5.11
C ASP A 130 -9.35 -23.89 4.84
N LEU A 131 -8.27 -23.12 4.67
CA LEU A 131 -6.93 -23.66 4.44
C LEU A 131 -6.43 -24.48 5.63
N ARG A 132 -6.62 -23.99 6.86
CA ARG A 132 -6.25 -24.72 8.09
C ARG A 132 -7.03 -26.02 8.23
N MET A 133 -8.34 -25.98 8.00
CA MET A 133 -9.18 -27.17 8.09
C MET A 133 -8.79 -28.23 7.07
N ARG A 134 -8.47 -27.83 5.83
CA ARG A 134 -7.99 -28.75 4.81
C ARG A 134 -6.62 -29.34 5.16
N TYR A 135 -5.68 -28.51 5.62
CA TYR A 135 -4.39 -28.97 6.07
C TYR A 135 -4.51 -30.04 7.17
N VAL A 136 -5.32 -29.78 8.20
CA VAL A 136 -5.56 -30.74 9.28
C VAL A 136 -6.15 -32.04 8.75
N ARG A 137 -7.19 -31.98 7.89
CA ARG A 137 -7.78 -33.18 7.29
C ARG A 137 -6.72 -34.01 6.56
N GLU A 138 -5.90 -33.37 5.76
CA GLU A 138 -4.94 -34.09 4.93
C GLU A 138 -3.76 -34.64 5.76
N VAL A 139 -3.35 -33.95 6.83
CA VAL A 139 -2.40 -34.48 7.82
C VAL A 139 -2.97 -35.69 8.57
N THR A 140 -4.23 -35.63 9.00
CA THR A 140 -4.88 -36.76 9.70
C THR A 140 -5.04 -37.99 8.79
N LYS A 141 -5.28 -37.78 7.50
CA LYS A 141 -5.38 -38.84 6.50
C LYS A 141 -4.02 -39.50 6.23
N SER A 142 -2.93 -38.74 6.20
CA SER A 142 -1.59 -39.26 5.97
C SER A 142 -0.94 -39.90 7.21
N GLY A 143 -1.36 -39.53 8.42
CA GLY A 143 -0.87 -40.14 9.67
C GLY A 143 -1.61 -41.41 10.12
N GLY A 144 -2.65 -41.82 9.37
CA GLY A 144 -3.46 -43.02 9.66
C GLY A 144 -3.22 -44.21 8.71
N ALA A 145 -2.15 -44.17 7.91
CA ALA A 145 -1.74 -45.22 6.98
C ALA A 145 -0.48 -45.95 7.46
#